data_AF-A0ABD7C9S3-F1
#
_entry.id   AF-A0ABD7C9S3-F1
#
_cell.length_a   1.000
_cell.length_b   1.000
_cell.length_c   1.000
_cell.angle_alpha   90.00
_cell.angle_beta   90.00
_cell.angle_gamma   90.00
#
_symmetry.space_group_name_H-M   'P 1'
#
loop_
_entity.id
_entity.type
_entity.pdbx_description
1 polymer ?
#
loop_
_entity_poly.entity_id
_entity_poly.type
_entity_poly.pdbx_seq_one_letter_code
_entity_poly.pdbx_strand_id
1 'polypeptide(L)'
;MDTFNLQEAQRLLAELQRVHAEFEELADAGDRHRALSADELDQYRQRLIELKAHLKQRASTGTIDGSKRRLTRLEDAFYEPAVRKASANFSLRTNAPPSQWASGLYNPSVDIAYLASQLEDMIREGA
;
A
#
# COMPACT_ATOMS: atom_id res chain seq x y z
N MET A 1 3.11 16.81 26.17
CA MET A 1 1.98 15.85 26.18
C MET A 1 1.48 15.79 24.75
N ASP A 2 1.83 14.72 24.04
CA ASP A 2 1.35 14.54 22.68
C ASP A 2 -0.08 14.03 22.75
N THR A 3 -1.03 14.88 22.40
CA THR A 3 -2.39 14.47 22.09
C THR A 3 -2.32 13.49 20.94
N PHE A 4 -2.56 12.21 21.23
CA PHE A 4 -2.82 11.19 20.23
C PHE A 4 -3.91 11.70 19.28
N ASN A 5 -3.55 11.95 18.02
CA ASN A 5 -4.48 12.45 17.03
C ASN A 5 -5.21 11.27 16.38
N LEU A 6 -6.30 10.84 17.02
CA LEU A 6 -7.12 9.72 16.55
C LEU A 6 -7.60 9.91 15.10
N GLN A 7 -7.96 11.13 14.71
CA GLN A 7 -8.42 11.40 13.35
C GLN A 7 -7.32 11.18 12.32
N GLU A 8 -6.09 11.59 12.64
CA GLU A 8 -4.93 11.33 11.78
C GLU A 8 -4.63 9.83 11.72
N ALA A 9 -4.60 9.14 12.86
CA ALA A 9 -4.37 7.71 12.92
C ALA A 9 -5.37 6.93 12.06
N GLN A 10 -6.67 7.27 12.14
CA GLN A 10 -7.72 6.67 11.32
C GLN A 10 -7.53 6.92 9.82
N ARG A 11 -7.08 8.14 9.43
CA ARG A 11 -6.79 8.44 8.02
C ARG A 11 -5.60 7.64 7.49
N LEU A 12 -4.53 7.52 8.27
CA LEU A 12 -3.38 6.70 7.91
C LEU A 12 -3.76 5.22 7.80
N LEU A 13 -4.54 4.70 8.75
CA LEU A 13 -5.02 3.32 8.72
C LEU A 13 -5.87 3.06 7.47
N ALA A 14 -6.82 3.94 7.18
CA ALA A 14 -7.68 3.81 6.01
C ALA A 14 -6.86 3.77 4.71
N GLU A 15 -5.83 4.60 4.59
CA GLU A 15 -4.97 4.58 3.39
C GLU A 15 -4.13 3.31 3.30
N LEU A 16 -3.53 2.84 4.40
CA LEU A 16 -2.77 1.59 4.40
C LEU A 16 -3.67 0.39 4.05
N GLN A 17 -4.88 0.33 4.60
CA GLN A 17 -5.86 -0.70 4.28
C GLN A 17 -6.31 -0.63 2.81
N ARG A 18 -6.54 0.57 2.26
CA ARG A 18 -6.85 0.77 0.84
C ARG A 18 -5.73 0.25 -0.06
N VAL A 19 -4.48 0.58 0.26
CA VAL A 19 -3.30 0.13 -0.49
C VAL A 19 -3.13 -1.38 -0.41
N HIS A 20 -3.31 -1.97 0.77
CA HIS A 20 -3.26 -3.42 0.95
C HIS A 20 -4.37 -4.13 0.15
N ALA A 21 -5.60 -3.65 0.21
CA ALA A 21 -6.71 -4.20 -0.56
C ALA A 21 -6.43 -4.17 -2.08
N GLU A 22 -5.78 -3.11 -2.58
CA GLU A 22 -5.38 -3.02 -3.99
C GLU A 22 -4.32 -4.07 -4.35
N PHE A 23 -3.36 -4.35 -3.45
CA PHE A 23 -2.41 -5.45 -3.66
C PHE A 23 -3.09 -6.80 -3.76
N GLU A 24 -4.00 -7.11 -2.84
CA GLU A 24 -4.72 -8.39 -2.81
C GLU A 24 -5.60 -8.57 -4.05
N GLU A 25 -6.32 -7.53 -4.47
CA GLU A 25 -7.15 -7.57 -5.67
C GLU A 25 -6.32 -7.77 -6.95
N LEU A 26 -5.14 -7.14 -7.05
CA LEU A 26 -4.22 -7.35 -8.17
C LEU A 26 -3.58 -8.74 -8.14
N ALA A 27 -3.25 -9.27 -6.96
CA ALA A 27 -2.75 -10.62 -6.80
C ALA A 27 -3.80 -11.66 -7.24
N ASP A 28 -5.03 -11.51 -6.77
CA ASP A 28 -6.17 -12.36 -7.12
C ASP A 28 -6.45 -12.32 -8.63
N ALA A 29 -6.49 -11.12 -9.24
CA ALA A 29 -6.62 -10.97 -10.69
C ALA A 29 -5.50 -11.70 -11.46
N GLY A 30 -4.28 -11.70 -10.92
CA GLY A 30 -3.15 -12.47 -11.43
C GLY A 30 -3.38 -13.99 -11.39
N ASP A 31 -3.95 -14.51 -10.30
CA ASP A 31 -4.23 -15.94 -10.15
C ASP A 31 -5.39 -16.38 -11.06
N ARG A 32 -6.46 -15.59 -11.13
CA ARG A 32 -7.63 -15.88 -11.99
C ARG A 32 -7.53 -15.36 -13.42
N HIS A 33 -6.34 -14.94 -13.88
CA HIS A 33 -6.12 -14.30 -15.18
C HIS A 33 -6.69 -15.08 -16.38
N ARG A 34 -6.77 -16.41 -16.30
CA ARG A 34 -7.34 -17.26 -17.37
C ARG A 34 -8.85 -17.12 -17.54
N ALA A 35 -9.54 -16.62 -16.52
CA ALA A 35 -10.98 -16.36 -16.53
C ALA A 35 -11.30 -14.90 -16.91
N LEU A 36 -10.29 -14.05 -17.06
CA LEU A 36 -10.44 -12.64 -17.41
C LEU A 36 -10.29 -12.43 -18.92
N SER A 37 -11.06 -11.48 -19.44
CA SER A 37 -10.88 -10.95 -20.79
C SER A 37 -9.59 -10.12 -20.91
N ALA A 38 -9.17 -9.85 -22.14
CA ALA A 38 -8.02 -9.00 -22.40
C ALA A 38 -8.23 -7.57 -21.84
N ASP A 39 -9.43 -7.01 -22.00
CA ASP A 39 -9.76 -5.67 -21.51
C ASP A 39 -9.71 -5.59 -19.99
N GLU A 40 -10.20 -6.61 -19.28
CA GLU A 40 -10.10 -6.70 -17.81
C GLU A 40 -8.64 -6.78 -17.36
N LEU A 41 -7.84 -7.60 -18.03
CA LEU A 41 -6.41 -7.72 -17.71
C LEU A 41 -5.65 -6.41 -17.94
N ASP A 42 -6.00 -5.65 -18.98
CA ASP A 42 -5.40 -4.35 -19.22
C ASP A 42 -5.83 -3.31 -18.18
N GLN A 43 -7.07 -3.36 -17.68
CA GLN A 43 -7.50 -2.52 -16.55
C GLN A 43 -6.70 -2.84 -15.28
N TYR A 44 -6.53 -4.12 -14.94
CA TYR A 44 -5.71 -4.50 -13.79
C TYR A 44 -4.23 -4.12 -13.98
N ARG A 45 -3.70 -4.22 -15.19
CA ARG A 45 -2.33 -3.77 -15.48
C ARG A 45 -2.18 -2.26 -15.29
N GLN A 46 -3.17 -1.48 -15.70
CA GLN A 46 -3.18 -0.04 -15.48
C GLN A 46 -3.20 0.31 -13.99
N ARG A 47 -4.04 -0.39 -13.21
CA ARG A 47 -4.07 -0.27 -11.74
C ARG A 47 -2.75 -0.66 -11.08
N LEU A 48 -2.08 -1.73 -11.56
CA LEU A 48 -0.74 -2.13 -11.10
C LEU A 48 0.30 -1.02 -11.33
N ILE A 49 0.26 -0.35 -12.49
CA ILE A 49 1.13 0.78 -12.81
C ILE A 49 0.87 1.94 -11.85
N GLU A 50 -0.40 2.28 -11.63
CA GLU A 50 -0.84 3.36 -10.75
C GLU A 50 -0.45 3.10 -9.29
N LEU A 51 -0.67 1.88 -8.78
CA LEU A 51 -0.26 1.49 -7.44
C LEU A 51 1.26 1.63 -7.25
N LYS A 52 2.04 1.16 -8.23
CA LYS A 52 3.51 1.27 -8.17
C LYS A 52 3.97 2.72 -8.19
N ALA A 53 3.35 3.56 -9.02
CA ALA A 53 3.66 4.99 -9.10
C ALA A 53 3.28 5.71 -7.79
N HIS A 54 2.10 5.40 -7.26
CA HIS A 54 1.62 5.91 -5.99
C HIS A 54 2.59 5.59 -4.85
N LEU A 55 3.00 4.32 -4.69
CA LEU A 55 3.95 3.93 -3.65
C LEU A 55 5.30 4.64 -3.78
N LYS A 56 5.83 4.76 -5.00
CA LYS A 56 7.07 5.52 -5.24
C LYS A 56 6.93 6.99 -4.84
N GLN A 57 5.82 7.62 -5.21
CA GLN A 57 5.55 9.02 -4.85
C GLN A 57 5.46 9.17 -3.33
N ARG A 58 4.69 8.32 -2.65
CA ARG A 58 4.54 8.35 -1.20
C ARG A 58 5.86 8.05 -0.48
N ALA A 59 6.63 7.06 -0.93
CA ALA A 59 7.95 6.76 -0.39
C ALA A 59 8.97 7.90 -0.55
N SER A 60 8.81 8.76 -1.56
CA SER A 60 9.70 9.92 -1.76
C SER A 60 9.45 11.08 -0.78
N THR A 61 8.29 11.10 -0.11
CA THR A 61 7.87 12.20 0.78
C THR A 61 7.58 11.73 2.20
N GLY A 62 7.17 10.47 2.38
CA GLY A 62 6.77 9.88 3.65
C GLY A 62 5.41 10.35 4.16
N THR A 63 4.71 11.22 3.42
CA THR A 63 3.44 11.84 3.85
C THR A 63 2.26 11.20 3.15
N ILE A 64 1.12 11.13 3.83
CA ILE A 64 -0.12 10.59 3.25
C ILE A 64 -0.65 11.46 2.10
N ASP A 65 -0.44 12.78 2.18
CA ASP A 65 -0.84 13.74 1.14
C ASP A 65 0.16 13.80 -0.03
N GLY A 66 1.39 13.29 0.15
CA GLY A 66 2.49 13.36 -0.83
C GLY A 66 3.12 14.73 -0.99
N SER A 67 2.84 15.65 -0.08
CA SER A 67 3.50 16.95 -0.03
C SER A 67 4.83 16.83 0.72
N LYS A 68 5.85 17.54 0.24
CA LYS A 68 7.12 17.67 0.95
C LYS A 68 6.93 18.59 2.15
N ARG A 69 6.70 17.99 3.32
CA ARG A 69 6.61 18.67 4.61
C ARG A 69 7.25 17.81 5.69
N ARG A 70 7.39 18.37 6.89
CA ARG A 70 7.78 17.58 8.06
C ARG A 70 6.72 16.51 8.31
N LEU A 71 7.17 15.27 8.52
CA LEU A 71 6.32 14.17 8.93
C LEU A 71 5.72 14.44 10.30
N THR A 72 4.47 14.05 10.48
CA THR A 72 3.92 13.91 11.82
C THR A 72 4.54 12.69 12.50
N ARG A 73 4.36 12.57 13.81
CA ARG A 73 4.87 11.38 14.54
C ARG A 73 4.22 10.09 14.08
N LEU A 74 2.94 10.13 13.69
CA LEU A 74 2.23 8.96 13.20
C LEU A 74 2.68 8.58 11.79
N GLU A 75 2.93 9.56 10.93
CA GLU A 75 3.49 9.29 9.60
C GLU A 75 4.89 8.68 9.70
N ASP A 76 5.76 9.25 10.54
CA ASP A 76 7.13 8.78 10.75
C ASP A 76 7.19 7.37 11.37
N ALA A 77 6.24 7.03 12.26
CA ALA A 77 6.20 5.73 12.93
C ALA A 77 5.55 4.62 12.09
N PHE A 78 4.49 4.93 11.33
CA PHE A 78 3.66 3.91 10.66
C PHE A 78 3.62 4.05 9.14
N TYR A 79 3.37 5.25 8.62
CA TYR A 79 3.08 5.42 7.20
C TYR A 79 4.34 5.43 6.33
N GLU A 80 5.33 6.29 6.63
CA GLU A 80 6.59 6.36 5.89
C GLU A 80 7.29 5.00 5.84
N PRO A 81 7.44 4.27 6.96
CA PRO A 81 8.13 2.99 6.92
C PRO A 81 7.37 1.95 6.09
N ALA A 82 6.04 1.96 6.11
CA ALA A 82 5.20 1.05 5.32
C ALA A 82 5.41 1.29 3.83
N VAL A 83 5.16 2.51 3.37
CA VAL A 83 5.23 2.83 1.93
C VAL A 83 6.65 2.73 1.40
N ARG A 84 7.67 3.05 2.21
CA ARG A 84 9.08 2.94 1.81
C ARG A 84 9.53 1.50 1.66
N LYS A 85 9.22 0.62 2.62
CA LYS A 85 9.53 -0.81 2.53
C LYS A 85 8.78 -1.47 1.38
N ALA A 86 7.47 -1.22 1.28
CA ALA A 86 6.67 -1.74 0.18
C ALA A 86 7.21 -1.25 -1.17
N SER A 87 7.54 0.04 -1.32
CA SER A 87 8.11 0.55 -2.56
C SER A 87 9.48 -0.07 -2.89
N ALA A 88 10.31 -0.37 -1.88
CA ALA A 88 11.61 -1.01 -2.08
C ALA A 88 11.46 -2.49 -2.49
N ASN A 89 10.48 -3.18 -1.90
CA ASN A 89 10.20 -4.59 -2.17
C ASN A 89 9.33 -4.83 -3.41
N PHE A 90 8.74 -3.77 -4.00
CA PHE A 90 7.97 -3.84 -5.24
C PHE A 90 8.87 -4.00 -6.48
N SER A 91 9.44 -5.19 -6.62
CA SER A 91 10.34 -5.57 -7.72
C SER A 91 9.60 -5.96 -9.01
N LEU A 92 8.32 -6.37 -8.91
CA LEU A 92 7.51 -6.80 -10.06
C LEU A 92 7.47 -5.72 -11.15
N ARG A 93 7.81 -6.08 -12.39
CA ARG A 93 7.73 -5.18 -13.54
C ARG A 93 6.28 -4.93 -13.92
N THR A 94 5.95 -3.73 -14.37
CA THR A 94 4.58 -3.38 -14.78
C THR A 94 4.09 -4.12 -16.02
N ASN A 95 5.01 -4.64 -16.85
CA ASN A 95 4.73 -5.50 -17.99
C ASN A 95 4.90 -6.99 -17.68
N ALA A 96 5.02 -7.37 -16.40
CA ALA A 96 5.10 -8.77 -16.00
C ALA A 96 3.82 -9.53 -16.39
N PRO A 97 3.92 -10.81 -16.77
CA PRO A 97 2.74 -11.62 -17.06
C PRO A 97 1.86 -11.77 -15.80
N PRO A 98 0.53 -11.86 -15.94
CA PRO A 98 -0.41 -12.00 -14.81
C PRO A 98 -0.08 -13.15 -13.86
N SER A 99 0.45 -14.26 -14.39
CA SER A 99 0.88 -15.42 -13.61
C SER A 99 2.01 -15.16 -12.60
N GLN A 100 2.62 -13.96 -12.61
CA GLN A 100 3.65 -13.54 -11.66
C GLN A 100 3.15 -12.48 -10.67
N TRP A 101 1.91 -12.01 -10.79
CA TRP A 101 1.44 -10.89 -9.98
C TRP A 101 1.32 -11.28 -8.51
N ALA A 102 0.68 -12.41 -8.18
CA ALA A 102 0.55 -12.86 -6.79
C ALA A 102 1.89 -12.95 -6.06
N SER A 103 2.88 -13.66 -6.64
CA SER A 103 4.20 -13.81 -6.02
C SER A 103 5.00 -12.49 -5.99
N GLY A 104 4.86 -11.64 -7.00
CA GLY A 104 5.55 -10.35 -7.07
C GLY A 104 4.97 -9.26 -6.16
N LEU A 105 3.70 -9.40 -5.76
CA LEU A 105 2.97 -8.44 -4.93
C LEU A 105 2.92 -8.86 -3.45
N TYR A 106 3.20 -10.12 -3.13
CA TYR A 106 3.14 -10.65 -1.77
C TYR A 106 4.00 -9.86 -0.76
N ASN A 107 5.31 -9.74 -1.00
CA ASN A 107 6.21 -9.04 -0.07
C ASN A 107 5.80 -7.58 0.20
N PRO A 108 5.57 -6.73 -0.83
CA PRO A 108 5.14 -5.36 -0.56
C PRO A 108 3.73 -5.28 0.05
N SER A 109 2.83 -6.25 -0.21
CA SER A 109 1.53 -6.35 0.49
C SER A 109 1.71 -6.56 1.99
N VAL A 110 2.59 -7.49 2.38
CA VAL A 110 2.89 -7.81 3.79
C VAL A 110 3.49 -6.61 4.53
N ASP A 111 4.38 -5.84 3.90
CA ASP A 111 4.95 -4.63 4.51
C ASP A 111 3.87 -3.61 4.91
N ILE A 112 2.87 -3.41 4.03
CA ILE A 112 1.73 -2.53 4.31
C ILE A 112 0.82 -3.15 5.38
N ALA A 113 0.48 -4.43 5.25
CA ALA A 113 -0.41 -5.15 6.17
C ALA A 113 0.08 -5.07 7.61
N TYR A 114 1.38 -5.28 7.79
CA TYR A 114 2.00 -5.32 9.10
C TYR A 114 1.86 -4.01 9.85
N LEU A 115 2.17 -2.87 9.21
CA LEU A 115 2.03 -1.57 9.88
C LEU A 115 0.59 -1.07 9.96
N ALA A 116 -0.29 -1.50 9.04
CA ALA A 116 -1.72 -1.30 9.19
C ALA A 116 -2.26 -1.98 10.46
N SER A 117 -1.90 -3.25 10.69
CA SER A 117 -2.30 -4.00 11.89
C SER A 117 -1.78 -3.34 13.17
N GLN A 118 -0.52 -2.91 13.21
CA GLN A 118 0.03 -2.24 14.39
C GLN A 118 -0.67 -0.90 14.69
N LEU A 119 -0.98 -0.13 13.65
CA LEU A 119 -1.71 1.12 13.78
C LEU A 119 -3.15 0.89 14.25
N GLU A 120 -3.81 -0.16 13.75
CA GLU A 120 -5.14 -0.57 14.19
C GLU A 120 -5.16 -0.95 15.68
N ASP A 121 -4.20 -1.77 16.12
CA ASP A 121 -4.09 -2.18 17.51
C ASP A 121 -3.83 -0.96 18.42
N MET A 122 -2.95 -0.04 18.02
CA MET A 122 -2.73 1.20 18.76
C MET A 122 -4.00 2.08 18.84
N ILE A 123 -4.78 2.19 17.76
CA ILE A 123 -6.06 2.91 17.78
C ILE A 123 -7.05 2.25 18.72
N ARG A 124 -7.11 0.91 18.73
CA ARG A 124 -8.02 0.14 19.57
C ARG A 124 -7.66 0.24 21.06
N GLU A 125 -6.38 0.27 21.40
CA GLU A 125 -5.89 0.40 22.78
C GLU A 125 -5.95 1.84 23.30
N GLY A 126 -5.87 2.84 22.42
CA GLY A 126 -5.92 4.26 22.76
C GLY A 126 -7.31 4.89 22.75
N ALA A 127 -8.35 4.16 22.33
CA ALA A 127 -9.75 4.57 22.30
C ALA A 127 -10.51 4.11 23.55
#